data_AF-A0AAT9HJR2-F1
#
_entry.id   AF-A0AAT9HJR2-F1
#
_cell.length_a   1.000
_cell.length_b   1.000
_cell.length_c   1.000
_cell.angle_alpha   90.00
_cell.angle_beta   90.00
_cell.angle_gamma   90.00
#
_symmetry.space_group_name_H-M   'P 1'
#
loop_
_entity.id
_entity.type
_entity.pdbx_description
1 polymer ?
#
loop_
_entity_poly.entity_id
_entity_poly.type
_entity_poly.pdbx_seq_one_letter_code
_entity_poly.pdbx_strand_id
1 'polypeptide(L)'
;MTTARTTRTTAPASPYQSYVYAYPHKTAYRRLADRPRLGTLWAGEPKDALSLYLHIPFCEVRCGFCNLFTRIGAPDGLTGAYLDALERQATAVREALGSANPPVRHRGLRRRHPTFLTAAELERLCDIAEHRMGAGLRAVPLSVEASPATATADRLEVLAARGTTRLSLGVQSFDDAEARAAVRPQRRADVEAALGRVRDTRIPVLNIDLIYGIDGQTEHTWLRSLDAALAWHPEELYLYPSTYAPSPDSAAAPATRTRPGTHSGCACTGWAATTSSPAATPSSPCACSAAPTPRRRARTTTPARPTA
;
A
#
# COMPACT_ATOMS: atom_id res chain seq x y z
N MET A 1 17.62 46.05 32.00
CA MET A 1 17.21 44.63 31.97
C MET A 1 16.19 44.46 30.85
N THR A 2 16.63 44.22 29.62
CA THR A 2 16.77 42.87 29.01
C THR A 2 15.44 42.41 28.40
N THR A 3 15.19 42.85 27.16
CA THR A 3 14.12 42.34 26.30
C THR A 3 14.40 40.89 25.93
N ALA A 4 13.60 39.96 26.47
CA ALA A 4 13.69 38.54 26.13
C ALA A 4 13.28 38.31 24.67
N ARG A 5 14.26 38.15 23.78
CA ARG A 5 14.03 37.86 22.36
C ARG A 5 13.60 36.40 22.23
N THR A 6 12.29 36.15 22.15
CA THR A 6 11.72 34.81 21.99
C THR A 6 12.28 34.12 20.75
N THR A 7 13.27 33.24 20.95
CA THR A 7 13.81 32.39 19.90
C THR A 7 12.75 31.39 19.51
N ARG A 8 12.01 31.69 18.44
CA ARG A 8 11.09 30.76 17.81
C ARG A 8 11.91 29.62 17.19
N THR A 9 12.19 28.59 17.99
CA THR A 9 12.88 27.38 17.56
C THR A 9 12.19 26.87 16.31
N THR A 10 12.88 26.98 15.19
CA THR A 10 12.37 26.44 13.93
C THR A 10 12.46 24.94 14.07
N ALA A 11 11.32 24.27 14.22
CA ALA A 11 11.30 22.81 14.25
C ALA A 11 12.02 22.30 13.01
N PRO A 12 12.94 21.31 13.13
CA PRO A 12 13.64 20.78 11.98
C PRO A 12 12.60 20.31 10.97
N ALA A 13 12.67 20.84 9.74
CA ALA A 13 11.74 20.46 8.70
C ALA A 13 11.84 18.95 8.50
N SER A 14 10.74 18.23 8.74
CA SER A 14 10.65 16.81 8.43
C SER A 14 11.13 16.60 6.99
N PRO A 15 12.05 15.65 6.71
CA PRO A 15 12.44 15.33 5.34
C PRO A 15 11.21 14.90 4.52
N TYR A 16 10.19 14.35 5.19
CA TYR A 16 8.85 14.15 4.65
C TYR A 16 8.03 15.44 4.80
N GLN A 17 8.28 16.43 3.94
CA GLN A 17 7.58 17.72 3.99
C GLN A 17 6.09 17.60 3.59
N SER A 18 5.74 16.70 2.68
CA SER A 18 4.38 16.15 2.52
C SER A 18 4.37 14.93 1.61
N TYR A 19 3.52 13.95 1.91
CA TYR A 19 3.14 12.89 0.96
C TYR A 19 1.85 13.31 0.26
N VAL A 20 1.96 13.82 -0.96
CA VAL A 20 0.81 14.27 -1.77
C VAL A 20 0.32 13.12 -2.64
N TYR A 21 -0.65 12.37 -2.15
CA TYR A 21 -1.26 11.25 -2.91
C TYR A 21 -2.34 11.70 -3.92
N ALA A 22 -2.77 12.96 -3.84
CA ALA A 22 -3.73 13.59 -4.76
C ALA A 22 -3.58 15.13 -4.69
N TYR A 23 -3.76 15.79 -5.83
CA TYR A 23 -3.84 17.24 -5.93
C TYR A 23 -5.17 17.65 -6.61
N PRO A 24 -5.97 18.55 -6.01
CA PRO A 24 -5.81 19.11 -4.67
C PRO A 24 -6.02 18.04 -3.58
N HIS A 25 -5.33 18.18 -2.44
CA HIS A 25 -5.43 17.23 -1.32
C HIS A 25 -6.85 17.20 -0.72
N LYS A 26 -7.26 16.09 -0.08
CA LYS A 26 -8.63 15.92 0.47
C LYS A 26 -9.08 17.03 1.43
N THR A 27 -8.15 17.73 2.10
CA THR A 27 -8.46 18.87 2.98
C THR A 27 -8.95 20.11 2.21
N ALA A 28 -8.79 20.14 0.89
CA ALA A 28 -9.39 21.13 0.00
C ALA A 28 -10.83 20.78 -0.41
N TYR A 29 -11.31 19.56 -0.15
CA TYR A 29 -12.67 19.16 -0.55
C TYR A 29 -13.71 20.00 0.20
N ARG A 30 -14.73 20.44 -0.52
CA ARG A 30 -15.85 21.24 0.01
C ARG A 30 -17.17 20.56 -0.36
N ARG A 31 -18.22 20.86 0.41
CA ARG A 31 -19.57 20.48 0.02
C ARG A 31 -19.96 21.32 -1.20
N LEU A 32 -20.31 20.67 -2.31
CA LEU A 32 -20.90 21.35 -3.46
C LEU A 32 -22.27 21.92 -3.03
N ALA A 33 -22.46 23.22 -3.19
CA ALA A 33 -23.68 23.91 -2.77
C ALA A 33 -24.90 23.38 -3.51
N ASP A 34 -24.82 23.32 -4.84
CA ASP A 34 -25.93 22.98 -5.74
C ASP A 34 -26.18 21.47 -5.87
N ARG A 35 -25.30 20.65 -5.29
CA ARG A 35 -25.35 19.17 -5.31
C ARG A 35 -25.75 18.60 -6.68
N PRO A 36 -25.02 18.93 -7.77
CA PRO A 36 -25.40 18.58 -9.13
C PRO A 36 -25.61 17.07 -9.31
N ARG A 37 -26.53 16.69 -10.20
CA ARG A 37 -26.77 15.29 -10.55
C ARG A 37 -25.51 14.68 -11.15
N LEU A 38 -25.25 13.41 -10.85
CA LEU A 38 -24.06 12.71 -11.32
C LEU A 38 -23.95 12.72 -12.86
N GLY A 39 -25.06 12.55 -13.58
CA GLY A 39 -25.08 12.64 -15.04
C GLY A 39 -24.72 14.02 -15.59
N THR A 40 -25.02 15.10 -14.86
CA THR A 40 -24.59 16.47 -15.22
C THR A 40 -23.09 16.63 -15.07
N LEU A 41 -22.50 16.08 -14.00
CA LEU A 41 -21.04 16.09 -13.81
C LEU A 41 -20.31 15.30 -14.90
N TRP A 42 -20.87 14.17 -15.33
CA TRP A 42 -20.28 13.35 -16.40
C TRP A 42 -20.64 13.82 -17.82
N ALA A 43 -21.42 14.88 -18.02
CA ALA A 43 -21.96 15.21 -19.35
C ALA A 43 -20.86 15.63 -20.36
N GLY A 44 -19.86 16.38 -19.90
CA GLY A 44 -18.74 16.87 -20.73
C GLY A 44 -17.40 16.15 -20.51
N GLU A 45 -17.36 15.14 -19.66
CA GLU A 45 -16.13 14.42 -19.31
C GLU A 45 -15.82 13.28 -20.30
N PRO A 46 -14.53 12.99 -20.59
CA PRO A 46 -14.14 11.83 -21.38
C PRO A 46 -14.45 10.52 -20.65
N LYS A 47 -14.88 9.49 -21.41
CA LYS A 47 -15.40 8.20 -20.90
C LYS A 47 -14.84 6.98 -21.63
N ASP A 48 -13.87 7.19 -22.51
CA ASP A 48 -13.16 6.19 -23.30
C ASP A 48 -12.18 5.35 -22.45
N ALA A 49 -11.69 5.90 -21.33
CA ALA A 49 -10.80 5.22 -20.38
C ALA A 49 -11.25 5.40 -18.92
N LEU A 50 -12.17 4.54 -18.47
CA LEU A 50 -12.70 4.55 -17.09
C LEU A 50 -12.05 3.46 -16.22
N SER A 51 -11.72 3.79 -14.97
CA SER A 51 -11.22 2.84 -13.96
C SER A 51 -12.27 2.58 -12.88
N LEU A 52 -12.43 1.30 -12.50
CA LEU A 52 -13.42 0.87 -11.51
C LEU A 52 -12.76 0.53 -10.16
N TYR A 53 -13.15 1.27 -9.14
CA TYR A 53 -12.77 1.05 -7.73
C TYR A 53 -14.04 0.69 -6.94
N LEU A 54 -14.12 -0.55 -6.44
CA LEU A 54 -15.14 -0.96 -5.46
C LEU A 54 -14.45 -1.15 -4.12
N HIS A 55 -14.96 -0.48 -3.09
CA HIS A 55 -14.39 -0.51 -1.76
C HIS A 55 -15.10 -1.57 -0.92
N ILE A 56 -14.35 -2.46 -0.26
CA ILE A 56 -14.87 -3.28 0.83
C ILE A 56 -14.29 -2.70 2.14
N PRO A 57 -15.13 -2.19 3.07
CA PRO A 57 -14.66 -1.45 4.23
C PRO A 57 -14.46 -2.34 5.47
N PHE A 58 -14.47 -3.67 5.35
CA PHE A 58 -14.43 -4.59 6.49
C PHE A 58 -13.02 -5.16 6.72
N CYS A 59 -12.62 -5.30 7.99
CA CYS A 59 -11.39 -5.94 8.42
C CYS A 59 -11.61 -6.69 9.74
N GLU A 60 -10.83 -7.74 9.97
CA GLU A 60 -10.85 -8.54 11.20
C GLU A 60 -10.34 -7.75 12.41
N VAL A 61 -9.28 -6.95 12.21
CA VAL A 61 -8.59 -6.17 13.27
C VAL A 61 -8.17 -4.78 12.77
N ARG A 62 -8.02 -3.82 13.70
CA ARG A 62 -7.44 -2.51 13.40
C ARG A 62 -5.94 -2.51 13.68
N CYS A 63 -5.14 -2.71 12.64
CA CYS A 63 -3.68 -2.64 12.73
C CYS A 63 -3.23 -1.24 13.18
N GLY A 64 -2.18 -1.14 13.99
CA GLY A 64 -1.71 0.11 14.60
C GLY A 64 -1.22 1.17 13.60
N PHE A 65 -0.74 0.73 12.44
CA PHE A 65 -0.32 1.58 11.32
C PHE A 65 -1.48 2.01 10.38
N CYS A 66 -2.68 1.45 10.54
CA CYS A 66 -3.75 1.59 9.53
C CYS A 66 -4.44 2.96 9.59
N ASN A 67 -4.07 3.84 8.65
CA ASN A 67 -4.66 5.18 8.45
C ASN A 67 -5.87 5.18 7.48
N LEU A 68 -6.37 4.01 7.13
CA LEU A 68 -7.35 3.78 6.08
C LEU A 68 -8.77 3.74 6.65
N PHE A 69 -9.78 4.13 5.86
CA PHE A 69 -11.17 3.90 6.25
C PHE A 69 -11.43 2.39 6.30
N THR A 70 -11.86 1.93 7.48
CA THR A 70 -12.22 0.54 7.77
C THR A 70 -13.20 0.49 8.95
N ARG A 71 -14.08 -0.49 8.92
CA ARG A 71 -14.91 -0.98 10.02
C ARG A 71 -14.31 -2.31 10.49
N ILE A 72 -14.31 -2.53 11.79
CA ILE A 72 -13.83 -3.79 12.39
C ILE A 72 -15.01 -4.72 12.60
N GLY A 73 -14.88 -5.93 12.05
CA GLY A 73 -15.95 -6.92 11.98
C GLY A 73 -17.11 -6.51 11.08
N ALA A 74 -17.96 -7.49 10.79
CA ALA A 74 -19.27 -7.30 10.20
C ALA A 74 -20.25 -8.19 10.97
N PRO A 75 -21.21 -7.62 11.73
CA PRO A 75 -22.34 -8.39 12.26
C PRO A 75 -23.12 -9.07 11.12
N ASP A 76 -23.81 -10.16 11.45
CA ASP A 76 -24.51 -11.00 10.48
C ASP A 76 -25.38 -10.19 9.50
N GLY A 77 -25.25 -10.51 8.21
CA GLY A 77 -25.94 -9.83 7.12
C GLY A 77 -25.40 -8.44 6.73
N LEU A 78 -24.49 -7.83 7.49
CA LEU A 78 -23.98 -6.48 7.15
C LEU A 78 -23.17 -6.45 5.84
N THR A 79 -22.41 -7.50 5.55
CA THR A 79 -21.71 -7.67 4.27
C THR A 79 -22.68 -7.76 3.09
N GLY A 80 -23.73 -8.58 3.22
CA GLY A 80 -24.82 -8.67 2.25
C GLY A 80 -25.54 -7.34 2.01
N ALA A 81 -25.95 -6.65 3.09
CA ALA A 81 -26.58 -5.34 3.02
C ALA A 81 -25.66 -4.26 2.41
N TYR A 82 -24.35 -4.38 2.61
CA TYR A 82 -23.35 -3.53 1.97
C TYR A 82 -23.25 -3.81 0.46
N LEU A 83 -23.27 -5.09 0.04
CA LEU A 83 -23.31 -5.46 -1.38
C LEU A 83 -24.62 -5.01 -2.05
N ASP A 84 -25.76 -5.05 -1.36
CA ASP A 84 -27.02 -4.48 -1.87
C ASP A 84 -26.90 -2.96 -2.10
N ALA A 85 -26.24 -2.24 -1.19
CA ALA A 85 -26.01 -0.81 -1.32
C ALA A 85 -25.01 -0.49 -2.44
N LEU A 86 -23.96 -1.29 -2.57
CA LEU A 86 -22.97 -1.19 -3.64
C LEU A 86 -23.58 -1.46 -5.01
N GLU A 87 -24.48 -2.44 -5.11
CA GLU A 87 -25.21 -2.75 -6.34
C GLU A 87 -26.12 -1.60 -6.76
N ARG A 88 -26.91 -1.03 -5.84
CA ARG A 88 -27.71 0.18 -6.11
C ARG A 88 -26.84 1.36 -6.54
N GLN A 89 -25.69 1.55 -5.91
CA GLN A 89 -24.73 2.59 -6.29
C GLN A 89 -24.16 2.34 -7.69
N ALA A 90 -23.80 1.09 -8.04
CA ALA A 90 -23.28 0.73 -9.35
C ALA A 90 -24.31 1.03 -10.46
N THR A 91 -25.58 0.68 -10.25
CA THR A 91 -26.68 1.02 -11.19
C THR A 91 -26.81 2.53 -11.38
N ALA A 92 -26.88 3.32 -10.30
CA ALA A 92 -26.99 4.78 -10.40
C ALA A 92 -25.77 5.45 -11.06
N VAL A 93 -24.56 4.91 -10.87
CA VAL A 93 -23.34 5.36 -11.56
C VAL A 93 -23.39 4.98 -13.06
N ARG A 94 -23.85 3.77 -13.39
CA ARG A 94 -24.01 3.31 -14.79
C ARG A 94 -24.97 4.19 -15.57
N GLU A 95 -26.13 4.49 -15.00
CA GLU A 95 -27.12 5.40 -15.58
C GLU A 95 -26.55 6.79 -15.84
N ALA A 96 -25.79 7.33 -14.87
CA ALA A 96 -25.16 8.64 -14.99
C ALA A 96 -24.04 8.72 -16.06
N LEU A 97 -23.36 7.60 -16.36
CA LEU A 97 -22.37 7.56 -17.44
C LEU A 97 -23.03 7.60 -18.83
N GLY A 98 -24.26 7.07 -18.95
CA GLY A 98 -25.04 7.02 -20.18
C GLY A 98 -24.81 5.76 -21.02
N SER A 99 -25.77 5.44 -21.88
CA SER A 99 -25.84 4.19 -22.68
C SER A 99 -24.87 4.10 -23.86
N ALA A 100 -24.20 5.20 -24.22
CA ALA A 100 -23.39 5.29 -25.44
C ALA A 100 -21.92 4.86 -25.29
N ASN A 101 -21.47 4.43 -24.11
CA ASN A 101 -20.04 4.20 -23.86
C ASN A 101 -19.60 2.75 -24.07
N PRO A 102 -18.41 2.53 -24.68
CA PRO A 102 -17.79 1.20 -24.81
C PRO A 102 -17.46 0.58 -23.44
N PRO A 103 -17.14 -0.73 -23.38
CA PRO A 103 -16.80 -1.41 -22.12
C PRO A 103 -15.71 -0.68 -21.35
N VAL A 104 -15.79 -0.74 -20.02
CA VAL A 104 -14.86 -0.09 -19.08
C VAL A 104 -13.43 -0.55 -19.36
N ARG A 105 -12.65 0.25 -20.11
CA ARG A 105 -11.25 -0.04 -20.40
C ARG A 105 -10.34 0.59 -19.33
N HIS A 106 -9.62 -0.31 -18.65
CA HIS A 106 -8.45 -0.11 -17.77
C HIS A 106 -8.62 -0.11 -16.24
N ARG A 107 -7.55 -0.65 -15.63
CA ARG A 107 -7.23 -0.70 -14.19
C ARG A 107 -8.43 -1.01 -13.31
N GLY A 108 -8.65 -2.31 -13.17
CA GLY A 108 -9.66 -2.88 -12.31
C GLY A 108 -9.45 -2.63 -10.84
N LEU A 109 -10.31 -3.32 -10.09
CA LEU A 109 -10.49 -3.30 -8.65
C LEU A 109 -9.17 -3.01 -7.92
N ARG A 110 -9.10 -1.88 -7.22
CA ARG A 110 -7.99 -1.59 -6.32
C ARG A 110 -8.57 -1.47 -4.92
N ARG A 111 -8.12 -2.32 -4.00
CA ARG A 111 -8.00 -2.06 -2.55
C ARG A 111 -9.36 -1.72 -1.83
N ARG A 112 -9.91 -2.55 -0.94
CA ARG A 112 -9.25 -3.29 0.15
C ARG A 112 -9.88 -4.65 0.42
N HIS A 113 -9.05 -5.63 0.77
CA HIS A 113 -9.44 -6.90 1.41
C HIS A 113 -10.83 -7.45 1.03
N PRO A 114 -11.22 -7.56 -0.27
CA PRO A 114 -12.46 -8.22 -0.64
C PRO A 114 -12.48 -9.69 -0.22
N THR A 115 -11.31 -10.29 0.06
CA THR A 115 -11.19 -11.60 0.70
C THR A 115 -11.78 -11.68 2.10
N PHE A 116 -12.14 -10.56 2.75
CA PHE A 116 -12.97 -10.59 3.96
C PHE A 116 -14.34 -11.23 3.67
N LEU A 117 -14.92 -10.95 2.50
CA LEU A 117 -16.18 -11.54 2.04
C LEU A 117 -16.06 -13.07 1.94
N THR A 118 -17.15 -13.79 2.10
CA THR A 118 -17.23 -15.21 1.72
C THR A 118 -17.04 -15.40 0.21
N ALA A 119 -16.73 -16.61 -0.26
CA ALA A 119 -16.58 -16.90 -1.69
C ALA A 119 -17.83 -16.47 -2.50
N ALA A 120 -19.04 -16.78 -2.03
CA ALA A 120 -20.29 -16.39 -2.69
C ALA A 120 -20.51 -14.86 -2.72
N GLU A 121 -20.15 -14.15 -1.67
CA GLU A 121 -20.19 -12.68 -1.65
C GLU A 121 -19.12 -12.04 -2.55
N LEU A 122 -17.98 -12.72 -2.73
CA LEU A 122 -16.91 -12.31 -3.62
C LEU A 122 -17.27 -12.54 -5.10
N GLU A 123 -17.98 -13.63 -5.41
CA GLU A 123 -18.64 -13.83 -6.71
C GLU A 123 -19.64 -12.70 -6.97
N ARG A 124 -20.54 -12.42 -6.02
CA ARG A 124 -21.50 -11.32 -6.13
C ARG A 124 -20.83 -9.96 -6.35
N LEU A 125 -19.69 -9.70 -5.70
CA LEU A 125 -18.91 -8.48 -5.95
C LEU A 125 -18.40 -8.39 -7.39
N CYS A 126 -17.95 -9.52 -7.95
CA CYS A 126 -17.56 -9.61 -9.36
C CYS A 126 -18.75 -9.44 -10.29
N ASP A 127 -19.91 -10.03 -9.99
CA ASP A 127 -21.15 -9.86 -10.75
C ASP A 127 -21.64 -8.42 -10.78
N ILE A 128 -21.48 -7.66 -9.69
CA ILE A 128 -21.76 -6.21 -9.68
C ILE A 128 -20.83 -5.48 -10.67
N ALA A 129 -19.55 -5.83 -10.73
CA ALA A 129 -18.61 -5.24 -11.68
C ALA A 129 -18.93 -5.61 -13.14
N GLU A 130 -19.24 -6.88 -13.41
CA GLU A 130 -19.50 -7.38 -14.77
C GLU A 130 -20.89 -6.94 -15.28
N HIS A 131 -21.95 -7.14 -14.49
CA HIS A 131 -23.34 -6.97 -14.95
C HIS A 131 -23.94 -5.58 -14.67
N ARG A 132 -23.50 -4.85 -13.64
CA ARG A 132 -23.93 -3.46 -13.40
C ARG A 132 -22.95 -2.44 -13.99
N MET A 133 -21.65 -2.74 -13.92
CA MET A 133 -20.62 -1.84 -14.44
C MET A 133 -20.09 -2.20 -15.83
N GLY A 134 -20.52 -3.30 -16.46
CA GLY A 134 -20.09 -3.65 -17.83
C GLY A 134 -18.57 -3.84 -17.95
N ALA A 135 -17.89 -4.12 -16.82
CA ALA A 135 -16.46 -4.29 -16.77
C ALA A 135 -16.14 -5.78 -16.89
N GLY A 136 -16.07 -6.30 -18.12
CA GLY A 136 -15.78 -7.71 -18.37
C GLY A 136 -14.41 -8.08 -17.78
N LEU A 137 -14.39 -8.77 -16.63
CA LEU A 137 -13.21 -8.81 -15.76
C LEU A 137 -12.04 -9.57 -16.38
N ARG A 138 -12.34 -10.58 -17.20
CA ARG A 138 -11.33 -11.33 -17.98
C ARG A 138 -10.69 -10.52 -19.11
N ALA A 139 -11.31 -9.43 -19.55
CA ALA A 139 -10.83 -8.59 -20.66
C ALA A 139 -10.04 -7.36 -20.18
N VAL A 140 -9.91 -7.15 -18.87
CA VAL A 140 -9.23 -6.00 -18.26
C VAL A 140 -8.28 -6.43 -17.14
N PRO A 141 -7.21 -5.67 -16.85
CA PRO A 141 -6.36 -5.99 -15.70
C PRO A 141 -7.10 -5.82 -14.36
N LEU A 142 -7.55 -6.94 -13.79
CA LEU A 142 -8.12 -7.03 -12.45
C LEU A 142 -7.01 -7.17 -11.40
N SER A 143 -7.01 -6.30 -10.39
CA SER A 143 -6.14 -6.40 -9.21
C SER A 143 -6.97 -6.74 -7.97
N VAL A 144 -6.36 -7.31 -6.94
CA VAL A 144 -7.01 -7.58 -5.64
C VAL A 144 -6.03 -7.31 -4.49
N GLU A 145 -6.54 -7.06 -3.27
CA GLU A 145 -5.77 -7.15 -2.03
C GLU A 145 -6.25 -8.34 -1.18
N ALA A 146 -5.36 -8.96 -0.42
CA ALA A 146 -5.69 -9.99 0.55
C ALA A 146 -4.87 -9.84 1.84
N SER A 147 -5.42 -10.37 2.94
CA SER A 147 -4.68 -10.70 4.17
C SER A 147 -4.34 -12.19 4.15
N PRO A 148 -3.19 -12.63 4.71
CA PRO A 148 -2.89 -14.05 4.86
C PRO A 148 -4.02 -14.88 5.50
N ALA A 149 -4.71 -14.33 6.50
CA ALA A 149 -5.85 -14.95 7.17
C ALA A 149 -7.07 -15.18 6.25
N THR A 150 -7.26 -14.32 5.25
CA THR A 150 -8.42 -14.36 4.34
C THR A 150 -8.09 -14.86 2.93
N ALA A 151 -6.82 -15.10 2.61
CA ALA A 151 -6.37 -15.78 1.40
C ALA A 151 -6.62 -17.31 1.49
N THR A 152 -7.89 -17.70 1.61
CA THR A 152 -8.35 -19.10 1.63
C THR A 152 -8.57 -19.63 0.21
N ALA A 153 -8.51 -20.95 0.03
CA ALA A 153 -8.52 -21.58 -1.29
C ALA A 153 -9.78 -21.26 -2.11
N ASP A 154 -10.96 -21.35 -1.49
CA ASP A 154 -12.27 -21.02 -2.07
C ASP A 154 -12.33 -19.58 -2.62
N ARG A 155 -11.84 -18.60 -1.85
CA ARG A 155 -11.83 -17.20 -2.25
C ARG A 155 -10.81 -16.94 -3.37
N LEU A 156 -9.63 -17.55 -3.29
CA LEU A 156 -8.61 -17.41 -4.32
C LEU A 156 -9.01 -18.10 -5.63
N GLU A 157 -9.76 -19.21 -5.56
CA GLU A 157 -10.36 -19.87 -6.72
C GLU A 157 -11.36 -18.96 -7.43
N VAL A 158 -12.28 -18.30 -6.70
CA VAL A 158 -13.18 -17.28 -7.26
C VAL A 158 -12.38 -16.15 -7.95
N LEU A 159 -11.30 -15.66 -7.34
CA LEU A 159 -10.48 -14.60 -7.92
C LEU A 159 -9.76 -15.04 -9.21
N ALA A 160 -9.18 -16.24 -9.23
CA ALA A 160 -8.55 -16.82 -10.41
C ALA A 160 -9.59 -17.07 -11.51
N ALA A 161 -10.74 -17.65 -11.16
CA ALA A 161 -11.86 -17.89 -12.06
C ALA A 161 -12.38 -16.60 -12.68
N ARG A 162 -12.45 -15.48 -11.95
CA ARG A 162 -12.88 -14.16 -12.47
C ARG A 162 -11.77 -13.39 -13.21
N GLY A 163 -10.60 -14.00 -13.42
CA GLY A 163 -9.52 -13.43 -14.24
C GLY A 163 -8.63 -12.43 -13.51
N THR A 164 -8.41 -12.59 -12.21
CA THR A 164 -7.49 -11.73 -11.45
C THR A 164 -6.07 -11.80 -12.03
N THR A 165 -5.57 -10.65 -12.46
CA THR A 165 -4.22 -10.51 -13.04
C THR A 165 -3.15 -10.17 -12.00
N ARG A 166 -3.53 -9.54 -10.88
CA ARG A 166 -2.62 -9.12 -9.80
C ARG A 166 -3.23 -9.32 -8.41
N LEU A 167 -2.49 -9.91 -7.48
CA LEU A 167 -2.88 -10.00 -6.07
C LEU A 167 -1.84 -9.32 -5.18
N SER A 168 -2.28 -8.42 -4.30
CA SER A 168 -1.47 -7.77 -3.27
C SER A 168 -1.68 -8.50 -1.94
N LEU A 169 -0.68 -9.22 -1.44
CA LEU A 169 -0.75 -9.82 -0.11
C LEU A 169 -0.09 -8.89 0.91
N GLY A 170 -0.90 -8.38 1.83
CA GLY A 170 -0.40 -7.54 2.91
C GLY A 170 0.35 -8.40 3.93
N VAL A 171 1.68 -8.46 3.88
CA VAL A 171 2.51 -9.21 4.83
C VAL A 171 3.04 -8.32 5.95
N GLN A 172 3.48 -7.10 5.64
CA GLN A 172 4.06 -6.10 6.56
C GLN A 172 5.41 -6.50 7.15
N SER A 173 5.51 -7.65 7.82
CA SER A 173 6.76 -8.23 8.33
C SER A 173 6.66 -9.75 8.39
N PHE A 174 7.79 -10.45 8.24
CA PHE A 174 7.93 -11.89 8.49
C PHE A 174 8.42 -12.18 9.92
N ASP A 175 8.55 -11.16 10.77
CA ASP A 175 8.85 -11.29 12.19
C ASP A 175 7.58 -11.23 13.05
N ASP A 176 7.34 -12.31 13.81
CA ASP A 176 6.18 -12.45 14.68
C ASP A 176 6.09 -11.38 15.79
N ALA A 177 7.22 -10.83 16.26
CA ALA A 177 7.22 -9.78 17.28
C ALA A 177 6.83 -8.43 16.68
N GLU A 178 7.35 -8.09 15.50
CA GLU A 178 6.95 -6.90 14.75
C GLU A 178 5.47 -6.96 14.33
N ALA A 179 5.00 -8.14 13.88
CA ALA A 179 3.60 -8.36 13.55
C ALA A 179 2.66 -8.13 14.76
N ARG A 180 3.06 -8.61 15.96
CA ARG A 180 2.36 -8.32 17.22
C ARG A 180 2.38 -6.82 17.55
N ALA A 181 3.53 -6.16 17.49
CA ALA A 181 3.68 -4.73 17.78
C ALA A 181 2.83 -3.86 16.81
N ALA A 182 2.69 -4.30 15.56
CA ALA A 182 1.83 -3.68 14.56
C ALA A 182 0.31 -3.89 14.78
N VAL A 183 -0.10 -4.54 15.89
CA VAL A 183 -1.48 -4.95 16.21
C VAL A 183 -2.07 -5.84 15.09
N ARG A 184 -1.25 -6.75 14.56
CA ARG A 184 -1.63 -7.73 13.55
C ARG A 184 -0.89 -9.05 13.78
N PRO A 185 -1.26 -9.83 14.80
CA PRO A 185 -0.48 -10.96 15.33
C PRO A 185 -0.57 -12.25 14.47
N GLN A 186 -0.45 -12.11 13.14
CA GLN A 186 -0.24 -13.23 12.22
C GLN A 186 1.13 -13.86 12.48
N ARG A 187 1.22 -15.19 12.44
CA ARG A 187 2.51 -15.90 12.57
C ARG A 187 3.12 -16.09 11.19
N ARG A 188 4.44 -16.13 11.11
CA ARG A 188 5.18 -16.41 9.86
C ARG A 188 4.66 -17.64 9.12
N ALA A 189 4.34 -18.73 9.83
CA ALA A 189 3.80 -19.96 9.23
C ALA A 189 2.44 -19.74 8.54
N ASP A 190 1.57 -18.86 9.08
CA ASP A 190 0.27 -18.55 8.48
C ASP A 190 0.45 -17.69 7.22
N VAL A 191 1.46 -16.81 7.22
CA VAL A 191 1.88 -16.00 6.06
C VAL A 191 2.42 -16.89 4.94
N GLU A 192 3.36 -17.77 5.25
CA GLU A 192 3.97 -18.70 4.28
C GLU A 192 2.93 -19.68 3.71
N ALA A 193 2.01 -20.19 4.52
CA ALA A 193 0.89 -21.01 4.04
C ALA A 193 -0.06 -20.24 3.10
N ALA A 194 -0.29 -18.94 3.35
CA ALA A 194 -1.09 -18.09 2.45
C ALA A 194 -0.37 -17.78 1.14
N LEU A 195 0.94 -17.53 1.17
CA LEU A 195 1.77 -17.33 -0.02
C LEU A 195 1.81 -18.58 -0.91
N GLY A 196 1.90 -19.77 -0.32
CA GLY A 196 1.74 -21.04 -1.02
C GLY A 196 0.40 -21.12 -1.78
N ARG A 197 -0.73 -20.95 -1.08
CA ARG A 197 -2.06 -20.96 -1.70
C ARG A 197 -2.21 -19.93 -2.83
N VAL A 198 -1.63 -18.73 -2.69
CA VAL A 198 -1.65 -17.72 -3.76
C VAL A 198 -0.86 -18.20 -4.98
N ARG A 199 0.34 -18.79 -4.80
CA ARG A 199 1.14 -19.34 -5.90
C ARG A 199 0.43 -20.49 -6.62
N ASP A 200 -0.26 -21.36 -5.89
CA ASP A 200 -1.04 -22.48 -6.48
C ASP A 200 -2.15 -22.00 -7.44
N THR A 201 -2.71 -20.82 -7.19
CA THR A 201 -3.79 -20.24 -8.04
C THR A 201 -3.31 -19.65 -9.37
N ARG A 202 -1.99 -19.55 -9.58
CA ARG A 202 -1.36 -19.03 -10.82
C ARG A 202 -1.83 -17.62 -11.24
N ILE A 203 -2.26 -16.78 -10.29
CA ILE A 203 -2.47 -15.35 -10.54
C ILE A 203 -1.13 -14.75 -11.03
N PRO A 204 -1.05 -14.09 -12.21
CA PRO A 204 0.22 -13.75 -12.84
C PRO A 204 1.16 -12.81 -12.07
N VAL A 205 0.62 -11.90 -11.24
CA VAL A 205 1.41 -10.92 -10.48
C VAL A 205 1.08 -11.02 -9.00
N LEU A 206 1.99 -11.59 -8.21
CA LEU A 206 2.03 -11.47 -6.76
C LEU A 206 2.80 -10.20 -6.39
N ASN A 207 2.15 -9.32 -5.66
CA ASN A 207 2.79 -8.25 -4.91
C ASN A 207 2.80 -8.58 -3.42
N ILE A 208 3.95 -8.41 -2.76
CA ILE A 208 4.04 -8.46 -1.29
C ILE A 208 4.14 -7.02 -0.77
N ASP A 209 3.21 -6.62 0.11
CA ASP A 209 3.30 -5.33 0.80
C ASP A 209 4.07 -5.54 2.15
N LEU A 210 5.13 -4.76 2.39
CA LEU A 210 5.94 -4.73 3.63
C LEU A 210 5.95 -3.34 4.27
N ILE A 211 6.16 -3.26 5.59
CA ILE A 211 6.24 -2.01 6.36
C ILE A 211 7.57 -1.92 7.12
N TYR A 212 8.29 -0.82 6.93
CA TYR A 212 9.50 -0.49 7.69
C TYR A 212 9.25 0.61 8.74
N GLY A 213 10.00 0.59 9.84
CA GLY A 213 9.76 1.47 11.00
C GLY A 213 8.63 0.97 11.93
N ILE A 214 8.42 -0.35 12.01
CA ILE A 214 7.53 -0.94 13.03
C ILE A 214 8.21 -0.82 14.40
N ASP A 215 7.43 -0.67 15.48
CA ASP A 215 7.99 -0.64 16.83
C ASP A 215 8.75 -1.95 17.15
N GLY A 216 9.93 -1.82 17.75
CA GLY A 216 10.87 -2.92 17.96
C GLY A 216 11.63 -3.45 16.72
N GLN A 217 11.33 -2.99 15.51
CA GLN A 217 12.05 -3.41 14.29
C GLN A 217 13.47 -2.82 14.24
N THR A 218 14.42 -3.64 13.79
CA THR A 218 15.82 -3.28 13.57
C THR A 218 16.19 -3.42 12.10
N GLU A 219 17.34 -2.88 11.68
CA GLU A 219 17.86 -3.10 10.33
C GLU A 219 18.03 -4.60 10.02
N HIS A 220 18.51 -5.40 10.97
CA HIS A 220 18.67 -6.84 10.81
C HIS A 220 17.31 -7.54 10.60
N THR A 221 16.31 -7.25 11.44
CA THR A 221 14.99 -7.91 11.36
C THR A 221 14.19 -7.44 10.14
N TRP A 222 14.38 -6.20 9.71
CA TRP A 222 13.91 -5.68 8.43
C TRP A 222 14.52 -6.41 7.23
N LEU A 223 15.85 -6.51 7.17
CA LEU A 223 16.54 -7.24 6.09
C LEU A 223 16.11 -8.71 6.04
N ARG A 224 15.97 -9.38 7.19
CA ARG A 224 15.42 -10.75 7.26
C ARG A 224 14.00 -10.85 6.69
N SER A 225 13.16 -9.84 6.87
CA SER A 225 11.81 -9.81 6.29
C SER A 225 11.83 -9.52 4.78
N LEU A 226 12.78 -8.71 4.31
CA LEU A 226 13.01 -8.46 2.89
C LEU A 226 13.50 -9.74 2.18
N ASP A 227 14.51 -10.42 2.73
CA ASP A 227 15.03 -11.69 2.21
C ASP A 227 13.95 -12.78 2.18
N ALA A 228 13.14 -12.87 3.24
CA ALA A 228 12.01 -13.79 3.28
C ALA A 228 10.95 -13.48 2.21
N ALA A 229 10.67 -12.20 1.93
CA ALA A 229 9.76 -11.81 0.85
C ALA A 229 10.34 -12.17 -0.53
N LEU A 230 11.62 -11.91 -0.76
CA LEU A 230 12.31 -12.18 -2.03
C LEU A 230 12.43 -13.69 -2.33
N ALA A 231 12.50 -14.55 -1.30
CA ALA A 231 12.48 -16.00 -1.44
C ALA A 231 11.17 -16.55 -2.04
N TRP A 232 10.07 -15.78 -2.00
CA TRP A 232 8.82 -16.11 -2.69
C TRP A 232 8.78 -15.64 -4.15
N HIS A 233 9.87 -15.06 -4.65
CA HIS A 233 10.04 -14.52 -6.00
C HIS A 233 8.90 -13.61 -6.51
N PRO A 234 8.34 -12.70 -5.68
CA PRO A 234 7.20 -11.89 -6.07
C PRO A 234 7.53 -10.98 -7.26
N GLU A 235 6.57 -10.80 -8.16
CA GLU A 235 6.72 -9.94 -9.34
C GLU A 235 6.75 -8.44 -8.97
N GLU A 236 6.18 -8.08 -7.81
CA GLU A 236 6.25 -6.75 -7.23
C GLU A 236 6.52 -6.81 -5.71
N LEU A 237 7.24 -5.81 -5.18
CA LEU A 237 7.43 -5.62 -3.74
C LEU A 237 7.15 -4.16 -3.38
N TYR A 238 6.22 -3.94 -2.46
CA TYR A 238 5.75 -2.62 -2.06
C TYR A 238 6.22 -2.31 -0.64
N LEU A 239 7.13 -1.35 -0.50
CA LEU A 239 7.72 -0.97 0.79
C LEU A 239 7.10 0.32 1.32
N TYR A 240 6.52 0.27 2.52
CA TYR A 240 5.80 1.37 3.13
C TYR A 240 6.48 1.86 4.42
N PRO A 241 6.69 3.17 4.61
CA PRO A 241 7.04 3.69 5.92
C PRO A 241 5.86 3.52 6.88
N SER A 242 6.13 3.02 8.07
CA SER A 242 5.19 3.04 9.18
C SER A 242 4.79 4.47 9.47
N THR A 243 3.49 4.77 9.36
CA THR A 243 2.94 6.07 9.78
C THR A 243 2.66 6.12 11.28
N TYR A 244 3.06 5.10 12.03
CA TYR A 244 3.00 5.10 13.49
C TYR A 244 4.19 5.91 14.01
N ALA A 245 3.92 7.09 14.58
CA ALA A 245 4.88 7.76 15.44
C ALA A 245 4.81 7.10 16.81
N PRO A 246 5.86 6.41 17.30
CA PRO A 246 5.88 5.94 18.68
C PRO A 246 5.75 7.15 19.61
N SER A 247 4.79 7.09 20.52
CA SER A 247 4.84 7.94 21.71
C SER A 247 5.99 7.42 22.56
N PRO A 248 6.92 8.27 23.06
CA PRO A 248 7.97 7.79 23.97
C PRO A 248 7.43 7.15 25.26
N ASP A 249 6.13 7.34 25.56
CA ASP A 249 5.43 6.77 26.72
C ASP A 249 4.88 5.34 26.52
N SER A 250 5.12 4.64 25.40
CA SER A 250 4.62 3.26 25.23
C SER A 250 5.34 2.22 26.09
N ALA A 251 6.39 2.61 26.82
CA ALA A 251 7.00 1.82 27.89
C ALA A 251 6.59 2.35 29.28
N ALA A 252 5.49 1.81 29.79
CA ALA A 252 4.92 1.92 31.15
C ALA A 252 3.97 3.10 31.49
N ALA A 253 3.01 2.76 32.36
CA ALA A 253 2.03 3.57 33.11
C ALA A 253 0.63 3.84 32.48
N PRO A 254 -0.45 3.83 33.30
CA PRO A 254 -1.84 3.94 32.83
C PRO A 254 -2.32 5.39 32.67
N ALA A 255 -3.52 5.53 32.10
CA ALA A 255 -4.10 6.79 31.63
C ALA A 255 -4.06 7.98 32.61
N THR A 256 -3.33 9.04 32.24
CA THR A 256 -3.78 10.45 32.39
C THR A 256 -3.02 11.35 31.41
N ARG A 257 -3.65 12.42 30.92
CA ARG A 257 -3.22 13.15 29.72
C ARG A 257 -2.52 14.47 30.04
N THR A 258 -1.22 14.62 29.73
CA THR A 258 -0.59 15.91 29.43
C THR A 258 0.75 15.73 28.70
N ARG A 259 1.03 16.52 27.64
CA ARG A 259 2.30 16.49 26.86
C ARG A 259 3.39 17.27 27.59
N PRO A 260 4.68 16.87 27.51
CA PRO A 260 5.60 17.53 26.56
C PRO A 260 6.77 16.65 26.04
N GLY A 261 7.59 17.16 25.10
CA GLY A 261 8.96 16.68 24.85
C GLY A 261 9.23 15.94 23.52
N THR A 262 10.47 16.01 23.00
CA THR A 262 10.92 15.53 21.67
C THR A 262 12.29 14.82 21.72
N HIS A 263 12.80 14.39 20.54
CA HIS A 263 14.07 13.67 20.22
C HIS A 263 13.96 12.12 20.32
N SER A 264 14.59 11.27 19.50
CA SER A 264 15.47 11.38 18.30
C SER A 264 15.34 10.07 17.44
N GLY A 265 15.89 9.87 16.24
CA GLY A 265 16.58 10.78 15.29
C GLY A 265 17.78 10.14 14.56
N CYS A 266 17.58 9.33 13.49
CA CYS A 266 18.66 8.69 12.70
C CYS A 266 18.35 8.71 11.18
N ALA A 267 19.38 8.64 10.31
CA ALA A 267 19.26 8.75 8.86
C ALA A 267 20.12 7.73 8.11
N CYS A 268 19.50 6.94 7.23
CA CYS A 268 20.21 6.05 6.29
C CYS A 268 20.16 6.63 4.88
N THR A 269 21.33 6.94 4.33
CA THR A 269 21.52 7.28 2.91
C THR A 269 21.86 5.99 2.15
N GLY A 270 21.37 5.82 0.92
CA GLY A 270 21.94 4.80 0.02
C GLY A 270 21.00 4.04 -0.94
N TRP A 271 19.70 4.30 -0.98
CA TRP A 271 18.79 3.63 -1.92
C TRP A 271 17.91 4.64 -2.67
N ALA A 272 17.99 4.63 -4.00
CA ALA A 272 17.13 5.45 -4.86
C ALA A 272 15.77 4.76 -5.03
N ALA A 273 14.84 5.05 -4.12
CA ALA A 273 13.45 4.61 -4.26
C ALA A 273 12.79 5.38 -5.43
N THR A 274 12.59 4.72 -6.57
CA THR A 274 11.73 5.24 -7.65
C THR A 274 10.27 5.17 -7.22
N THR A 275 9.80 6.22 -6.54
CA THR A 275 8.38 6.39 -6.23
C THR A 275 7.58 6.67 -7.49
N SER A 276 6.60 5.80 -7.78
CA SER A 276 5.48 6.01 -8.71
C SER A 276 5.80 6.37 -10.18
N SER A 277 6.13 5.37 -10.99
CA SER A 277 5.60 5.19 -12.36
C SER A 277 5.96 3.82 -12.96
N PRO A 278 4.99 2.94 -13.30
CA PRO A 278 5.27 1.70 -14.01
C PRO A 278 5.09 1.90 -15.53
N ALA A 279 6.17 2.33 -16.21
CA ALA A 279 6.24 2.36 -17.67
C ALA A 279 7.71 2.28 -18.14
N ALA A 280 8.24 1.06 -18.23
CA ALA A 280 9.48 0.76 -18.94
C ALA A 280 9.45 -0.67 -19.49
N THR A 281 9.20 -0.82 -20.78
CA THR A 281 9.42 -2.08 -21.51
C THR A 281 10.90 -2.20 -21.94
N PRO A 282 11.45 -3.41 -22.08
CA PRO A 282 12.91 -3.59 -22.16
C PRO A 282 13.43 -3.45 -23.60
N SER A 283 14.05 -2.31 -23.94
CA SER A 283 14.83 -2.18 -25.18
C SER A 283 15.88 -1.06 -25.18
N SER A 284 16.93 -1.18 -24.37
CA SER A 284 18.32 -0.76 -24.70
C SER A 284 19.26 -1.01 -23.51
N PRO A 285 20.52 -1.45 -23.73
CA PRO A 285 21.46 -1.68 -22.65
C PRO A 285 22.08 -0.38 -22.14
N CYS A 286 21.90 -0.07 -20.85
CA CYS A 286 22.73 0.94 -20.18
C CYS A 286 24.16 0.40 -20.02
N ALA A 287 25.05 0.81 -20.92
CA ALA A 287 26.48 0.55 -20.78
C ALA A 287 27.04 1.33 -19.58
N CYS A 288 27.50 0.61 -18.55
CA CYS A 288 28.26 1.20 -17.45
C CYS A 288 29.64 1.67 -17.96
N SER A 289 29.78 2.97 -18.22
CA SER A 289 31.09 3.59 -18.36
C SER A 289 31.73 3.71 -16.97
N ALA A 290 32.85 3.01 -16.76
CA ALA A 290 33.55 3.02 -15.48
C ALA A 290 34.29 4.37 -15.28
N ALA A 291 33.84 5.16 -14.30
CA ALA A 291 34.59 6.32 -13.83
C ALA A 291 35.80 5.85 -12.97
N PRO A 292 36.96 6.54 -13.03
CA PRO A 292 38.24 5.97 -12.62
C PRO A 292 38.43 5.86 -11.09
N THR A 293 39.09 4.78 -10.67
CA THR A 293 39.42 4.50 -9.27
C THR A 293 40.37 5.56 -8.69
N PRO A 294 40.10 6.15 -7.51
CA PRO A 294 40.99 7.12 -6.90
C PRO A 294 42.29 6.45 -6.42
N ARG A 295 43.43 6.80 -7.04
CA ARG A 295 44.75 6.31 -6.64
C ARG A 295 45.10 6.76 -5.22
N ARG A 296 45.31 5.82 -4.30
CA ARG A 296 46.01 6.06 -3.03
C ARG A 296 47.40 6.67 -3.32
N ARG A 297 47.64 7.91 -2.86
CA ARG A 297 49.00 8.45 -2.80
C ARG A 297 49.78 7.74 -1.70
N ALA A 298 50.72 6.89 -2.08
CA ALA A 298 51.74 6.39 -1.15
C ALA A 298 52.63 7.55 -0.72
N ARG A 299 52.89 7.70 0.59
CA ARG A 299 53.97 8.56 1.08
C ARG A 299 55.29 7.82 0.88
N THR A 300 56.09 8.24 -0.09
CA THR A 300 57.47 7.76 -0.25
C THR A 300 58.39 8.51 0.71
N THR A 301 58.88 7.81 1.75
CA THR A 301 60.04 8.25 2.53
C THR A 301 61.32 7.89 1.78
N THR A 302 62.06 8.88 1.29
CA THR A 302 63.36 8.68 0.65
C THR A 302 64.47 8.61 1.72
N PRO A 303 65.32 7.58 1.76
CA PRO A 303 66.49 7.56 2.63
C PRO A 303 67.61 8.43 2.05
N ALA A 304 68.33 9.15 2.92
CA ALA A 304 69.53 9.87 2.52
C ALA A 304 70.66 8.90 2.14
N ARG A 305 71.49 9.29 1.16
CA ARG A 305 72.68 8.54 0.73
C ARG A 305 73.94 9.39 1.04
N PRO A 306 75.00 8.81 1.62
CA PRO A 306 76.14 9.60 2.09
C PRO A 306 77.07 10.05 0.95
N THR A 307 77.88 11.07 1.24
CA THR A 307 79.01 11.53 0.43
C THR A 307 80.23 11.66 1.34
N ALA A 308 81.35 11.09 0.89
CA ALA A 308 82.61 10.87 1.62
C ALA A 308 82.51 9.84 2.77
#